data_AF-A0A957CW46-F1
#
_entry.id   AF-A0A957CW46-F1
#
_cell.length_a   1.000
_cell.length_b   1.000
_cell.length_c   1.000
_cell.angle_alpha   90.00
_cell.angle_beta   90.00
_cell.angle_gamma   90.00
#
_symmetry.space_group_name_H-M   'P 1'
#
loop_
_entity.id
_entity.type
_entity.pdbx_description
1 polymer ?
#
loop_
_entity_poly.entity_id
_entity_poly.type
_entity_poly.pdbx_seq_one_letter_code
_entity_poly.pdbx_strand_id
1 'polypeptide(L)' 'MMKKQPANIVQLRDVTDSDLPIFFEQQLDADANQMAAFTAKEPTDRDAFDTHWNRSSRQVSPHPAHPPLRFNPFF' A
#
# COMPACT_ATOMS: atom_id res chain seq x y z
N MET A 1 -25.44 -23.15 -18.70
CA MET A 1 -24.40 -23.47 -17.69
C MET A 1 -23.69 -22.18 -17.31
N MET A 2 -23.95 -21.64 -16.11
CA MET A 2 -23.37 -20.37 -15.66
C MET A 2 -22.02 -20.65 -14.99
N LYS A 3 -20.92 -20.14 -15.55
CA LYS A 3 -19.62 -20.17 -14.89
C LYS A 3 -19.68 -19.20 -13.70
N LYS A 4 -19.50 -19.69 -12.48
CA LYS A 4 -19.43 -18.86 -11.29
C LYS A 4 -18.15 -18.02 -11.39
N GLN A 5 -18.29 -16.70 -11.57
CA GLN A 5 -17.14 -15.80 -11.57
C GLN A 5 -16.47 -15.91 -10.19
N PRO A 6 -15.13 -16.08 -10.09
CA PRO A 6 -14.48 -16.04 -8.79
C PRO A 6 -14.73 -14.66 -8.17
N ALA A 7 -15.18 -14.65 -6.91
CA ALA A 7 -15.29 -13.41 -6.17
C ALA A 7 -13.87 -12.83 -6.03
N ASN A 8 -13.66 -11.60 -6.48
CA ASN A 8 -12.38 -10.92 -6.32
C ASN A 8 -12.26 -10.51 -4.85
N ILE A 9 -11.63 -11.36 -4.05
CA ILE A 9 -11.41 -11.09 -2.63
C ILE A 9 -10.25 -10.10 -2.52
N VAL A 10 -10.53 -8.89 -2.05
CA VAL A 10 -9.52 -7.86 -1.76
C VAL A 10 -9.30 -7.83 -0.25
N GLN A 11 -8.03 -7.93 0.18
CA GLN A 11 -7.64 -7.84 1.59
C GLN A 11 -6.56 -6.77 1.77
N LEU A 12 -6.62 -6.05 2.88
CA LEU A 12 -5.57 -5.12 3.30
C LEU A 12 -4.51 -5.86 4.12
N ARG A 13 -3.25 -5.49 3.92
CA ARG A 13 -2.10 -5.98 4.69
C ARG A 13 -1.07 -4.86 4.84
N ASP A 14 -0.13 -5.05 5.76
CA ASP A 14 1.02 -4.16 5.88
C ASP A 14 1.90 -4.23 4.63
N VAL A 15 2.53 -3.10 4.31
CA VAL A 15 3.52 -3.01 3.24
C VAL A 15 4.83 -3.65 3.72
N THR A 16 5.43 -4.44 2.85
CA THR A 16 6.75 -5.07 3.07
C THR A 16 7.76 -4.56 2.04
N ASP A 17 9.06 -4.73 2.31
CA ASP A 17 10.12 -4.26 1.41
C ASP A 17 10.03 -4.84 -0.01
N SER A 18 9.44 -6.03 -0.15
CA SER A 18 9.18 -6.68 -1.44
C SER A 18 8.16 -5.94 -2.32
N ASP A 19 7.35 -5.05 -1.74
CA ASP A 19 6.36 -4.26 -2.46
C ASP A 19 6.98 -3.02 -3.12
N LEU A 20 8.14 -2.57 -2.64
CA LEU A 20 8.76 -1.31 -3.08
C LEU A 20 9.16 -1.31 -4.55
N PRO A 21 9.72 -2.40 -5.11
CA PRO A 21 9.95 -2.46 -6.55
C PRO A 21 8.66 -2.30 -7.36
N ILE A 22 7.54 -2.87 -6.89
CA ILE A 22 6.24 -2.79 -7.56
C ILE A 22 5.69 -1.36 -7.52
N PHE A 23 5.80 -0.70 -6.36
CA PHE A 23 5.38 0.70 -6.23
C PHE A 23 6.21 1.64 -7.08
N PHE A 24 7.52 1.38 -7.18
CA PHE A 24 8.38 2.14 -8.08
C PHE A 24 7.95 1.97 -9.53
N GLU A 25 7.69 0.75 -10.00
CA GLU A 25 7.17 0.50 -11.35
C GLU A 25 5.85 1.23 -11.62
N GLN A 26 4.92 1.22 -10.65
CA GLN A 26 3.65 1.96 -10.75
C GLN A 26 3.85 3.47 -10.80
N GLN A 27 4.82 4.02 -10.07
CA GLN A 27 5.17 5.44 -10.12
C GLN A 27 5.68 5.87 -11.51
N LEU A 28 6.24 4.95 -12.29
CA LEU A 28 6.72 5.24 -13.64
C LEU A 28 5.60 5.36 -14.68
N ASP A 29 4.36 4.97 -14.33
CA ASP A 29 3.22 5.07 -15.24
C ASP A 29 2.92 6.54 -15.57
N ALA A 30 3.07 6.89 -16.85
CA ALA A 30 2.93 8.26 -17.32
C ALA A 30 1.49 8.78 -17.21
N ASP A 31 0.50 7.91 -17.43
CA ASP A 31 -0.92 8.28 -17.34
C ASP A 31 -1.28 8.52 -15.87
N ALA A 32 -0.82 7.64 -14.97
CA ALA A 32 -0.99 7.82 -13.54
C ALA A 32 -0.34 9.13 -13.04
N ASN A 33 0.86 9.46 -13.55
CA ASN A 33 1.53 10.71 -13.23
C ASN A 33 0.79 11.94 -13.76
N GLN A 34 0.18 11.87 -14.94
CA GLN A 34 -0.62 12.98 -15.46
C GLN A 34 -1.92 13.18 -14.68
N MET A 35 -2.53 12.09 -14.19
CA MET A 35 -3.76 12.12 -13.42
C MET A 35 -3.54 12.52 -11.96
N ALA A 36 -2.37 12.23 -11.40
CA ALA A 36 -2.03 12.57 -10.03
C ALA A 36 -1.81 14.09 -9.89
N ALA A 37 -2.61 14.74 -9.05
CA ALA A 37 -2.44 16.16 -8.73
C ALA A 37 -1.11 16.46 -7.98
N PHE A 38 -0.44 15.43 -7.46
CA PHE A 38 0.82 15.52 -6.74
C PHE A 38 1.75 14.37 -7.18
N THR A 39 2.71 14.68 -8.04
CA THR A 39 3.75 13.74 -8.46
C THR A 39 5.11 14.14 -7.92
N ALA A 40 6.03 13.18 -7.86
CA ALA A 40 7.44 13.49 -7.66
C ALA A 40 7.94 14.38 -8.80
N LYS A 41 8.83 15.32 -8.49
CA LYS A 41 9.43 16.21 -9.49
C LYS A 41 10.13 15.42 -10.61
N GLU A 42 10.81 14.34 -10.24
CA GLU A 42 11.46 13.39 -11.15
C GLU A 42 10.96 11.97 -10.81
N PRO A 43 9.90 11.47 -11.46
CA PRO A 43 9.29 10.18 -11.13
C PRO A 43 10.22 8.97 -11.31
N THR A 44 11.29 9.13 -12.10
CA THR A 44 12.28 8.09 -12.38
C THR A 44 13.44 8.05 -11.37
N ASP A 45 13.49 8.98 -10.40
CA ASP A 45 14.55 9.04 -9.40
C ASP A 45 14.36 7.96 -8.32
N ARG A 46 15.16 6.90 -8.43
CA ARG A 46 15.10 5.77 -7.51
C ARG A 46 15.59 6.11 -6.11
N ASP A 47 16.65 6.91 -5.99
CA ASP A 47 17.24 7.24 -4.69
C ASP A 47 16.30 8.15 -3.88
N ALA A 48 15.61 9.07 -4.56
CA ALA A 48 14.57 9.90 -3.96
C ALA A 48 13.38 9.06 -3.48
N PHE A 49 12.94 8.06 -4.27
CA PHE A 49 11.89 7.12 -3.89
C PHE A 49 12.27 6.33 -2.63
N ASP A 50 13.45 5.71 -2.60
CA ASP A 50 13.91 4.90 -1.47
C ASP A 50 14.07 5.77 -0.21
N THR A 51 14.56 7.01 -0.35
CA THR A 51 14.68 7.96 0.77
C THR A 51 13.31 8.34 1.35
N HIS A 52 12.32 8.61 0.49
CA HIS A 52 10.96 8.89 0.92
C HIS A 52 10.35 7.69 1.66
N TRP A 53 10.48 6.50 1.11
CA TRP A 53 9.88 5.31 1.70
C TRP A 53 10.51 4.94 3.05
N ASN A 54 11.84 5.05 3.16
CA ASN A 54 12.57 4.84 4.41
C ASN A 54 12.21 5.84 5.52
N ARG A 55 11.72 7.03 5.16
CA ARG A 55 11.21 8.01 6.12
C ARG A 55 9.79 7.66 6.58
N SER A 56 8.94 7.25 5.65
CA SER A 56 7.53 6.92 5.90
C SER A 56 7.38 5.61 6.69
N SER A 57 8.19 4.58 6.39
CA SER A 57 8.19 3.31 7.13
C SER A 57 8.59 3.46 8.59
N ARG A 58 9.40 4.46 8.93
CA ARG A 58 9.80 4.78 10.31
C ARG A 58 8.69 5.43 11.15
N GLN A 59 7.63 5.96 10.53
CA GLN A 59 6.54 6.65 11.24
C GLN A 59 5.35 5.74 11.57
N VAL A 60 5.24 4.57 10.94
CA VAL A 60 4.25 3.55 11.33
C VAL A 60 4.71 2.96 12.66
N SER A 61 4.20 3.53 13.75
CA SER A 61 4.33 2.94 15.08
C SER A 61 3.85 1.49 15.04
N PRO A 62 4.49 0.54 15.75
CA PRO A 62 4.00 -0.82 15.82
C PRO A 62 2.60 -0.77 16.40
N HIS A 63 1.61 -1.11 15.57
CA HIS A 63 0.25 -1.23 16.03
C HIS A 63 0.27 -2.18 17.26
N PRO A 64 -0.18 -1.73 18.46
CA PRO A 64 -0.26 -2.63 19.59
C PRO A 64 -1.21 -3.75 19.18
N ALA A 65 -0.75 -5.00 19.25
CA ALA A 65 -1.55 -6.18 18.93
C ALA A 65 -2.97 -5.98 19.48
N HIS A 66 -3.96 -5.83 18.59
CA HIS A 66 -5.34 -5.79 19.02
C HIS A 66 -5.60 -7.09 19.81
N PRO A 67 -5.93 -7.03 21.12
CA PRO A 67 -6.43 -8.22 21.78
C PRO A 67 -7.69 -8.66 21.03
N PRO A 68 -7.94 -9.97 20.86
CA PRO A 68 -9.13 -10.42 20.17
C PRO A 68 -10.35 -9.78 20.84
N LEU A 69 -11.25 -9.23 20.02
CA LEU A 69 -12.52 -8.67 20.48
C LEU A 69 -13.23 -9.76 21.30
N ARG A 70 -13.17 -9.64 22.63
CA ARG A 70 -14.06 -10.43 23.50
C ARG A 70 -15.44 -9.88 23.26
N PHE A 71 -16.25 -10.63 22.53
CA PHE A 71 -17.68 -10.40 22.44
C PHE A 71 -18.25 -10.41 23.87
N ASN A 72 -18.73 -9.26 24.33
CA ASN A 72 -19.42 -9.14 25.62
C ASN A 72 -20.94 -9.17 25.34
N PRO A 73 -21.65 -10.26 25.64
CA PRO A 73 -23.07 -10.43 25.28
C PRO A 73 -24.05 -9.63 26.16
N PHE A 74 -23.61 -8.57 26.82
CA PHE A 74 -24.40 -7.79 27.78
C PHE A 74 -24.42 -6.28 27.48
N PHE A 75 -24.47 -5.89 26.21
CA PHE A 75 -25.03 -4.62 25.74
C PHE A 75 -25.76 -4.83 24.42
#